data_AF-A0A2L2MZJ9-F1
#
_entry.id   AF-A0A2L2MZJ9-F1
#
_cell.length_a   1.000
_cell.length_b   1.000
_cell.length_c   1.000
_cell.angle_alpha   90.00
_cell.angle_beta   90.00
_cell.angle_gamma   90.00
#
_symmetry.space_group_name_H-M   'P 1'
#
loop_
_entity.id
_entity.type
_entity.pdbx_description
1 polymer ?
#
loop_
_entity_poly.entity_id
_entity_poly.type
_entity_poly.pdbx_seq_one_letter_code
_entity_poly.pdbx_strand_id
1 'polypeptide(L)'
;MSQHTALNEQQQNKLVNKVSAIRFNLGIGNFDEAKQRAFSAEQSLIEEGMSPFGIITFYEHIPMDFANIGDFDTAAKLLNSCLAFLDNNKTFFEDAFYSRIRELAENARQNMLMQMNT
;
A
#
# COMPACT_ATOMS: atom_id res chain seq x y z
N MET A 1 -31.06 -6.65 -0.38
CA MET A 1 -29.65 -6.53 -0.82
C MET A 1 -29.04 -7.92 -0.84
N SER A 2 -28.26 -8.27 -1.87
CA SER A 2 -27.63 -9.60 -1.95
C SER A 2 -26.45 -9.69 -0.97
N GLN A 3 -26.17 -10.89 -0.45
CA GLN A 3 -25.02 -11.11 0.46
C GLN A 3 -23.68 -10.72 -0.19
N HIS A 4 -23.55 -10.88 -1.51
CA HIS A 4 -22.38 -10.45 -2.27
C HIS A 4 -22.19 -8.93 -2.30
N THR A 5 -23.27 -8.16 -2.36
CA THR A 5 -23.22 -6.69 -2.33
C THR A 5 -22.75 -6.18 -0.96
N ALA A 6 -23.30 -6.76 0.12
CA ALA A 6 -22.95 -6.39 1.49
C ALA A 6 -21.49 -6.73 1.85
N LEU A 7 -20.97 -7.86 1.36
CA LEU A 7 -19.57 -8.26 1.59
C LEU A 7 -18.59 -7.28 0.91
N ASN A 8 -18.92 -6.83 -0.30
CA ASN A 8 -18.10 -5.87 -1.05
C ASN A 8 -18.08 -4.48 -0.38
N GLU A 9 -19.23 -3.99 0.07
CA GLU A 9 -19.33 -2.72 0.82
C GLU A 9 -18.55 -2.77 2.14
N GLN A 10 -18.61 -3.89 2.87
CA GLN A 10 -17.87 -4.06 4.11
C GLN A 10 -16.35 -4.02 3.87
N GLN A 11 -15.85 -4.71 2.83
CA GLN A 11 -14.45 -4.68 2.45
C GLN A 11 -14.01 -3.28 2.02
N GLN A 12 -14.81 -2.59 1.21
CA GLN A 12 -14.54 -1.23 0.77
C GLN A 12 -14.46 -0.26 1.96
N ASN A 13 -15.42 -0.32 2.89
CA ASN A 13 -15.43 0.53 4.08
C ASN A 13 -14.20 0.29 4.96
N LYS A 14 -13.77 -0.96 5.11
CA LYS A 14 -12.53 -1.29 5.83
C LYS A 14 -11.30 -0.68 5.17
N LEU A 15 -11.16 -0.83 3.85
CA LEU A 15 -10.05 -0.22 3.10
C LEU A 15 -10.06 1.31 3.25
N VAL A 16 -11.22 1.94 3.03
CA VAL A 16 -11.39 3.39 3.15
C VAL A 16 -11.03 3.88 4.54
N ASN A 17 -11.47 3.20 5.60
CA ASN A 17 -11.16 3.59 6.98
C ASN A 17 -9.65 3.53 7.26
N LYS A 18 -8.98 2.46 6.82
CA LYS A 18 -7.52 2.29 7.01
C LYS A 18 -6.74 3.35 6.22
N VAL A 19 -7.06 3.55 4.93
CA VAL A 19 -6.43 4.56 4.06
C VAL A 19 -6.67 5.97 4.59
N SER A 20 -7.89 6.29 5.03
CA SER A 20 -8.23 7.62 5.54
C SER A 20 -7.47 7.92 6.83
N ALA A 21 -7.30 6.94 7.71
CA ALA A 21 -6.53 7.13 8.94
C ALA A 21 -5.03 7.38 8.67
N ILE A 22 -4.46 6.72 7.65
CA ILE A 22 -3.08 6.99 7.22
C ILE A 22 -2.98 8.43 6.69
N ARG A 23 -3.83 8.78 5.73
CA ARG A 23 -3.83 10.11 5.09
C ARG A 23 -4.13 11.25 6.05
N PHE A 24 -4.99 11.04 7.03
CA PHE A 24 -5.23 12.01 8.08
C PHE A 24 -3.94 12.33 8.84
N ASN A 25 -3.21 11.30 9.29
CA ASN A 25 -1.95 11.48 10.02
C ASN A 25 -0.86 12.12 9.15
N LEU A 26 -0.77 11.74 7.87
CA LEU A 26 0.10 12.44 6.90
C LEU A 26 -0.25 13.93 6.79
N GLY A 27 -1.54 14.25 6.67
CA GLY A 27 -2.02 15.62 6.49
C GLY A 27 -1.77 16.55 7.69
N ILE A 28 -1.76 16.00 8.90
CA ILE A 28 -1.44 16.77 10.12
C ILE A 28 0.06 16.71 10.50
N GLY A 29 0.90 16.07 9.68
CA GLY A 29 2.34 15.95 9.92
C GLY A 29 2.74 14.91 10.98
N ASN A 30 1.82 14.05 11.41
CA ASN A 30 2.11 12.95 12.34
C ASN A 30 2.65 11.73 11.57
N PHE A 31 3.87 11.88 11.03
CA PHE A 31 4.44 10.91 10.10
C PHE A 31 4.70 9.55 10.73
N ASP A 32 5.14 9.48 11.99
CA ASP A 32 5.43 8.21 12.66
C ASP A 32 4.15 7.36 12.85
N GLU A 33 3.05 7.98 13.28
CA GLU A 33 1.74 7.32 13.38
C GLU A 33 1.21 6.91 12.00
N ALA A 34 1.42 7.74 10.96
CA ALA A 34 1.05 7.38 9.59
C ALA A 34 1.78 6.11 9.13
N LYS A 35 3.10 6.00 9.39
CA LYS A 35 3.90 4.81 9.07
C LYS A 35 3.39 3.59 9.82
N GLN A 36 3.17 3.71 11.13
CA GLN A 36 2.66 2.62 11.95
C GLN A 36 1.32 2.11 11.43
N ARG A 37 0.41 3.02 11.07
CA ARG A 37 -0.89 2.67 10.48
C ARG A 37 -0.75 2.02 9.12
N ALA A 38 0.19 2.45 8.29
CA ALA A 38 0.42 1.85 6.98
C ALA A 38 0.85 0.38 7.10
N PHE A 39 1.86 0.08 7.93
CA PHE A 39 2.31 -1.30 8.15
C PHE A 39 1.25 -2.16 8.84
N SER A 40 0.50 -1.61 9.80
CA SER A 40 -0.62 -2.34 10.43
C SER A 40 -1.77 -2.59 9.43
N ALA A 41 -2.08 -1.63 8.57
CA ALA A 41 -3.11 -1.78 7.54
C ALA A 41 -2.72 -2.85 6.53
N GLU A 42 -1.48 -2.84 6.06
CA GLU A 42 -0.91 -3.84 5.15
C GLU A 42 -1.13 -5.28 5.67
N GLN A 43 -0.68 -5.56 6.89
CA GLN A 43 -0.81 -6.88 7.52
C GLN A 43 -2.28 -7.28 7.66
N SER A 44 -3.09 -6.39 8.22
CA SER A 44 -4.51 -6.68 8.47
C SER A 44 -5.32 -6.86 7.18
N LEU A 45 -5.02 -6.16 6.09
CA LEU A 45 -5.74 -6.36 4.82
C LEU A 45 -5.52 -7.76 4.25
N ILE A 46 -4.31 -8.30 4.40
CA ILE A 46 -3.98 -9.67 3.97
C ILE A 46 -4.69 -10.68 4.88
N GLU A 47 -4.58 -10.52 6.20
CA GLU A 47 -5.20 -11.43 7.19
C GLU A 47 -6.73 -11.44 7.10
N GLU A 48 -7.34 -10.29 6.83
CA GLU A 48 -8.79 -10.14 6.68
C GLU A 48 -9.31 -10.66 5.32
N GLY A 49 -8.44 -11.17 4.45
CA GLY A 49 -8.82 -11.72 3.15
C GLY A 49 -9.38 -10.64 2.21
N MET A 50 -8.78 -9.45 2.19
CA MET A 50 -9.17 -8.39 1.28
C MET A 50 -9.12 -8.87 -0.18
N SER A 51 -10.04 -8.38 -1.00
CA SER A 51 -10.05 -8.72 -2.42
C SER A 51 -8.73 -8.27 -3.10
N PRO A 52 -8.27 -8.97 -4.15
CA PRO A 52 -7.11 -8.56 -4.92
C PRO A 52 -7.15 -7.08 -5.35
N PHE A 53 -8.32 -6.59 -5.76
CA PHE A 53 -8.52 -5.20 -6.14
C PHE A 53 -8.29 -4.22 -4.97
N GLY A 54 -8.76 -4.57 -3.76
CA GLY A 54 -8.51 -3.76 -2.57
C GLY A 54 -7.03 -3.74 -2.18
N ILE A 55 -6.33 -4.87 -2.35
CA ILE A 55 -4.88 -4.98 -2.13
C ILE A 55 -4.12 -4.11 -3.14
N ILE A 56 -4.45 -4.20 -4.43
CA ILE A 56 -3.90 -3.35 -5.51
C ILE A 56 -4.04 -1.88 -5.13
N THR A 57 -5.27 -1.46 -4.80
CA THR A 57 -5.58 -0.06 -4.49
C THR A 57 -4.74 0.46 -3.31
N PHE A 58 -4.52 -0.36 -2.29
CA PHE A 58 -3.67 0.03 -1.15
C PHE A 58 -2.22 0.26 -1.59
N TYR A 59 -1.62 -0.70 -2.30
CA TYR A 59 -0.21 -0.66 -2.66
C TYR A 59 0.14 0.31 -3.79
N GLU A 60 -0.82 0.70 -4.63
CA GLU A 60 -0.58 1.76 -5.62
C GLU A 60 -0.55 3.15 -4.99
N HIS A 61 -1.33 3.40 -3.94
CA HIS A 61 -1.54 4.74 -3.43
C HIS A 61 -0.75 5.06 -2.17
N ILE A 62 -0.75 4.19 -1.17
CA ILE A 62 -0.13 4.50 0.12
C ILE A 62 1.39 4.69 0.01
N PRO A 63 2.16 3.83 -0.68
CA PRO A 63 3.59 4.07 -0.88
C PRO A 63 3.87 5.37 -1.64
N MET A 64 3.00 5.73 -2.60
CA MET A 64 3.10 6.99 -3.32
C MET A 64 2.85 8.21 -2.43
N ASP A 65 1.90 8.12 -1.50
CA ASP A 65 1.66 9.18 -0.52
C ASP A 65 2.91 9.42 0.37
N PHE A 66 3.62 8.36 0.78
CA PHE A 66 4.90 8.48 1.49
C PHE A 66 6.02 9.04 0.61
N ALA A 67 6.14 8.58 -0.63
CA ALA A 67 7.12 9.10 -1.58
C ALA A 67 6.92 10.61 -1.84
N ASN A 68 5.66 11.06 -1.93
CA ASN A 68 5.32 12.47 -2.15
C ASN A 68 5.76 13.40 -1.01
N ILE A 69 5.86 12.89 0.22
CA ILE A 69 6.40 13.63 1.37
C ILE A 69 7.90 13.39 1.59
N GLY A 70 8.56 12.69 0.66
CA GLY A 70 10.00 12.41 0.69
C GLY A 70 10.40 11.22 1.57
N ASP A 71 9.44 10.46 2.12
CA ASP A 71 9.72 9.23 2.88
C ASP A 71 9.84 8.02 1.95
N PHE A 72 10.94 8.00 1.20
CA PHE A 72 11.20 6.94 0.23
C PHE A 72 11.54 5.59 0.87
N ASP A 73 12.03 5.57 2.12
CA ASP A 73 12.29 4.33 2.87
C ASP A 73 10.98 3.60 3.18
N THR A 74 9.98 4.30 3.72
CA THR A 74 8.66 3.70 3.97
C THR A 74 8.01 3.25 2.66
N ALA A 75 8.06 4.09 1.61
CA ALA A 75 7.53 3.74 0.30
C ALA A 75 8.17 2.45 -0.25
N ALA A 76 9.50 2.35 -0.22
CA ALA A 76 10.22 1.18 -0.70
C ALA A 76 9.89 -0.08 0.11
N LYS A 77 9.78 0.02 1.43
CA LYS A 77 9.41 -1.12 2.29
C LYS A 77 8.04 -1.69 1.94
N LEU A 78 7.03 -0.83 1.81
CA LEU A 78 5.67 -1.25 1.44
C LEU A 78 5.63 -1.86 0.03
N LEU A 79 6.33 -1.26 -0.95
CA LEU A 79 6.36 -1.79 -2.32
C LEU A 79 7.11 -3.12 -2.41
N ASN A 80 8.19 -3.30 -1.66
CA ASN A 80 8.90 -4.59 -1.60
C ASN A 80 8.06 -5.68 -0.94
N SER A 81 7.29 -5.34 0.09
CA SER A 81 6.33 -6.25 0.68
C SER A 81 5.21 -6.63 -0.30
N CYS A 82 4.71 -5.66 -1.09
CA CYS A 82 3.80 -5.94 -2.20
C CYS A 82 4.39 -6.94 -3.21
N LEU A 83 5.64 -6.74 -3.63
CA LEU A 83 6.33 -7.66 -4.54
C LEU A 83 6.44 -9.07 -3.95
N ALA A 84 6.80 -9.19 -2.67
CA ALA A 84 6.88 -10.48 -1.99
C ALA A 84 5.51 -11.16 -1.92
N PHE A 85 4.44 -10.40 -1.66
CA PHE A 85 3.08 -10.93 -1.69
C PHE A 85 2.69 -11.38 -3.11
N LEU A 86 2.96 -10.58 -4.13
CA LEU A 86 2.66 -10.90 -5.53
C LEU A 86 3.44 -12.12 -6.03
N ASP A 87 4.71 -12.26 -5.64
CA ASP A 87 5.54 -13.39 -6.01
C ASP A 87 5.00 -14.72 -5.47
N ASN A 88 4.35 -14.68 -4.30
CA ASN A 88 3.66 -15.83 -3.71
C ASN A 88 2.26 -16.06 -4.29
N ASN A 89 1.70 -15.11 -5.05
CA ASN A 89 0.32 -15.12 -5.55
C ASN A 89 0.25 -14.83 -7.06
N LYS A 90 1.29 -15.16 -7.83
CA LYS A 90 1.45 -14.78 -9.26
C LYS A 90 0.27 -15.11 -10.16
N THR A 91 -0.52 -16.12 -9.83
CA THR A 91 -1.69 -16.54 -10.63
C THR A 91 -2.92 -15.63 -10.47
N PHE A 92 -2.94 -14.75 -9.48
CA PHE A 92 -4.13 -13.95 -9.12
C PHE A 92 -4.10 -12.50 -9.60
N PHE A 93 -2.94 -11.99 -10.02
CA PHE A 93 -2.75 -10.58 -10.35
C PHE A 93 -2.32 -10.42 -11.80
N GLU A 94 -2.77 -9.32 -12.42
CA GLU A 94 -2.42 -9.01 -13.80
C GLU A 94 -0.93 -8.63 -13.93
N ASP A 95 -0.29 -9.07 -15.02
CA ASP A 95 1.12 -8.77 -15.32
C ASP A 95 1.43 -7.26 -15.34
N ALA A 96 0.44 -6.44 -15.73
CA ALA A 96 0.54 -4.99 -15.72
C ALA A 96 0.70 -4.43 -14.29
N PHE A 97 -0.05 -4.96 -13.33
CA PHE A 97 0.07 -4.55 -11.93
C PHE A 97 1.44 -4.92 -11.36
N TYR A 98 1.89 -6.15 -11.61
CA TYR A 98 3.21 -6.60 -11.18
C TYR A 98 4.32 -5.70 -11.72
N SER A 99 4.26 -5.38 -13.03
CA SER A 99 5.23 -4.50 -13.69
C SER A 99 5.24 -3.10 -13.08
N ARG A 100 4.05 -2.55 -12.77
CA ARG A 100 3.90 -1.23 -12.16
C ARG A 100 4.50 -1.19 -10.75
N ILE A 101 4.20 -2.17 -9.90
CA ILE A 101 4.75 -2.23 -8.54
C ILE A 101 6.28 -2.36 -8.58
N ARG A 102 6.82 -3.14 -9.52
CA ARG A 102 8.28 -3.28 -9.69
C ARG A 102 8.94 -1.95 -10.06
N GLU A 103 8.34 -1.20 -10.97
CA GLU A 103 8.81 0.14 -11.36
C GLU A 103 8.77 1.10 -10.17
N LEU A 104 7.66 1.15 -9.44
CA LEU A 104 7.52 2.00 -8.26
C LEU A 104 8.53 1.65 -7.18
N ALA A 105 8.76 0.36 -6.91
CA ALA A 105 9.71 -0.11 -5.91
C ALA A 105 11.14 0.34 -6.25
N GLU A 106 11.53 0.19 -7.52
CA GLU A 106 12.84 0.62 -8.00
C GLU A 106 12.99 2.14 -7.92
N ASN A 107 11.98 2.90 -8.33
CA ASN A 107 12.00 4.36 -8.24
C ASN A 107 12.13 4.83 -6.78
N ALA A 108 11.39 4.23 -5.84
CA ALA A 108 11.50 4.54 -4.41
C ALA A 108 12.91 4.23 -3.89
N ARG A 109 13.48 3.08 -4.27
CA ARG A 109 14.84 2.68 -3.89
C ARG A 109 15.90 3.65 -4.40
N GLN A 110 15.81 4.08 -5.66
CA GLN A 110 16.76 5.02 -6.24
C GLN A 110 16.70 6.38 -5.55
N ASN A 111 15.49 6.90 -5.28
CA ASN A 111 15.32 8.16 -4.56
C ASN A 111 15.86 8.09 -3.12
N MET A 112 15.64 6.97 -2.42
CA MET A 112 16.23 6.73 -1.11
C MET A 112 17.77 6.79 -1.16
N LEU A 113 18.39 6.13 -2.14
CA LEU A 113 19.85 6.15 -2.31
C LEU A 113 20.38 7.54 -2.65
N MET A 114 19.66 8.32 -3.48
CA MET A 114 20.06 9.69 -3.80
C MET A 114 20.05 10.59 -2.55
N GLN A 115 19.03 10.47 -1.69
CA GLN A 115 18.96 11.23 -0.43
C GLN A 115 20.09 10.88 0.55
N MET A 116 20.57 9.64 0.56
CA MET A 116 21.67 9.23 1.44
C MET A 116 23.04 9.78 0.99
N ASN A 117 23.17 10.19 -0.27
CA ASN A 117 24.43 10.65 -0.88
C ASN A 117 24.55 12.19 -0.96
N THR A 118 23.57 12.93 -0.42
CA THR A 118 23.53 14.40 -0.35
C THR A 118 23.75 14.89 1.08
#